data_AF-A0A7X7FY26-F1
#
_entry.id   AF-A0A7X7FY26-F1
#
_cell.length_a   1.000
_cell.length_b   1.000
_cell.length_c   1.000
_cell.angle_alpha   90.00
_cell.angle_beta   90.00
_cell.angle_gamma   90.00
#
_symmetry.space_group_name_H-M   'P 1'
#
loop_
_entity.id
_entity.type
_entity.pdbx_description
1 polymer ?
#
loop_
_entity_poly.entity_id
_entity_poly.type
_entity_poly.pdbx_seq_one_letter_code
_entity_poly.pdbx_strand_id
1 'polypeptide(L)'
;MDPEKAIETYRNIIAASPQLRRDALVRIGKVHRRMKAYDAEIKAYEDALQAPPGETGVKNAELQFLIADTYEIMNLRDKALEAYFKVPYLYPQETSWGVKAYLRVGKIYENQEDWDKAVTAYQKVADMNVEESKFALERLDWVSQNRGK
;
A
#
# COMPACT_ATOMS: atom_id res chain seq x y z
N MET A 1 1.20 13.00 22.96
CA MET A 1 0.59 11.74 23.47
C MET A 1 1.64 10.66 23.34
N ASP A 2 1.89 9.95 24.43
CA ASP A 2 2.82 8.83 24.53
C ASP A 2 2.36 7.67 23.62
N PRO A 3 3.17 7.19 22.64
CA PRO A 3 2.77 6.17 21.67
C PRO A 3 2.26 4.88 22.32
N GLU A 4 2.90 4.44 23.40
CA GLU A 4 2.55 3.25 24.16
C GLU A 4 1.17 3.38 24.80
N LYS A 5 0.88 4.54 25.41
CA LYS A 5 -0.46 4.84 25.96
C LYS A 5 -1.53 4.91 24.87
N ALA A 6 -1.18 5.41 23.68
CA ALA A 6 -2.10 5.42 22.56
C ALA A 6 -2.46 3.99 22.10
N ILE A 7 -1.47 3.11 22.00
CA ILE A 7 -1.68 1.69 21.66
C ILE A 7 -2.54 1.00 22.73
N GLU A 8 -2.25 1.22 24.01
CA GLU A 8 -3.05 0.68 25.11
C GLU A 8 -4.51 1.15 25.04
N THR A 9 -4.73 2.44 24.77
CA THR A 9 -6.07 3.01 24.59
C THR A 9 -6.84 2.30 23.46
N TYR A 10 -6.19 2.07 22.31
CA TYR A 10 -6.82 1.35 21.20
C TYR A 10 -7.07 -0.13 21.51
N ARG A 11 -6.19 -0.80 22.28
CA ARG A 11 -6.44 -2.17 22.75
C ARG A 11 -7.65 -2.25 23.67
N ASN A 12 -7.83 -1.27 24.55
CA ASN A 12 -9.02 -1.19 25.41
C ASN A 12 -10.29 -0.95 24.58
N ILE A 13 -10.22 -0.15 23.51
CA ILE A 13 -11.34 0.03 22.56
C ILE A 13 -11.67 -1.30 21.87
N ILE A 14 -10.67 -2.07 21.43
CA ILE A 14 -10.90 -3.39 20.81
C ILE A 14 -11.62 -4.33 21.79
N ALA A 15 -11.25 -4.30 23.07
CA ALA A 15 -11.86 -5.15 24.10
C ALA A 15 -13.30 -4.73 24.44
N ALA A 16 -13.56 -3.43 24.53
CA ALA A 16 -14.88 -2.89 24.89
C ALA A 16 -15.86 -2.84 23.71
N SER A 17 -15.36 -2.64 22.49
CA SER A 17 -16.15 -2.42 21.28
C SER A 17 -15.59 -3.23 20.10
N PRO A 18 -15.87 -4.55 20.01
CA PRO A 18 -15.35 -5.42 18.95
C PRO A 18 -15.65 -4.96 17.52
N GLN A 19 -16.74 -4.21 17.30
CA GLN A 19 -17.08 -3.62 16.01
C GLN A 19 -16.08 -2.54 15.54
N LEU A 20 -15.40 -1.88 16.49
CA LEU A 20 -14.35 -0.89 16.20
C LEU A 20 -12.98 -1.55 16.00
N ARG A 21 -12.90 -2.88 16.01
CA ARG A 21 -11.63 -3.61 15.98
C ARG A 21 -10.77 -3.22 14.78
N ARG A 22 -11.35 -3.18 13.57
CA ARG A 22 -10.61 -2.77 12.36
C ARG A 22 -10.06 -1.36 12.49
N ASP A 23 -10.90 -0.40 12.88
CA ASP A 23 -10.51 1.00 12.98
C ASP A 23 -9.42 1.23 14.03
N ALA A 24 -9.53 0.55 15.18
CA ALA A 24 -8.53 0.58 16.23
C ALA A 24 -7.20 -0.03 15.76
N LEU A 25 -7.23 -1.17 15.06
CA LEU A 25 -6.03 -1.79 14.48
C LEU A 25 -5.35 -0.90 13.43
N VAL A 26 -6.11 -0.23 12.57
CA VAL A 26 -5.57 0.78 11.64
C VAL A 26 -4.85 1.89 12.40
N ARG A 27 -5.44 2.38 13.49
CA ARG A 27 -4.82 3.44 14.31
C ARG A 27 -3.56 2.94 15.03
N ILE A 28 -3.55 1.69 15.51
CA ILE A 28 -2.36 1.04 16.07
C ILE A 28 -1.24 0.97 15.01
N GLY A 29 -1.54 0.52 13.78
CA GLY A 29 -0.57 0.49 12.68
C GLY A 29 0.05 1.87 12.41
N LYS A 30 -0.78 2.92 12.34
CA LYS A 30 -0.31 4.32 12.20
C LYS A 30 0.56 4.79 13.37
N VAL A 31 0.30 4.33 14.60
CA VAL A 31 1.15 4.64 15.76
C VAL A 31 2.50 3.95 15.60
N HIS A 32 2.52 2.65 15.28
CA HIS A 32 3.75 1.89 15.03
C HIS A 32 4.59 2.48 13.89
N ARG A 33 3.96 2.97 12.82
CA ARG A 33 4.65 3.69 11.74
C ARG A 33 5.44 4.90 12.24
N ARG A 34 4.82 5.72 13.11
CA ARG A 34 5.50 6.90 13.69
C ARG A 34 6.67 6.52 14.59
N MET A 35 6.60 5.34 15.20
CA MET A 35 7.68 4.75 16.00
C MET A 35 8.74 4.04 15.14
N LYS A 36 8.54 3.94 13.81
CA LYS A 36 9.34 3.13 12.89
C LYS A 36 9.36 1.63 13.24
N ALA A 37 8.34 1.16 13.97
CA ALA A 37 8.15 -0.24 14.32
C ALA A 37 7.41 -0.98 13.19
N TYR A 38 8.08 -1.14 12.05
CA TYR A 38 7.44 -1.54 10.80
C TYR A 38 6.85 -2.96 10.80
N ASP A 39 7.49 -3.93 11.47
CA ASP A 39 6.92 -5.28 11.61
C ASP A 39 5.59 -5.25 12.40
N ALA A 40 5.53 -4.42 13.44
CA ALA A 40 4.30 -4.24 14.23
C ALA A 40 3.23 -3.44 13.46
N GLU A 41 3.63 -2.50 12.59
CA GLU A 41 2.72 -1.83 11.66
C GLU A 41 2.07 -2.84 10.70
N ILE A 42 2.88 -3.67 10.03
CA ILE A 42 2.40 -4.71 9.11
C ILE A 42 1.44 -5.64 9.84
N LYS A 43 1.83 -6.13 11.02
CA LYS A 43 0.98 -7.03 11.80
C LYS A 43 -0.37 -6.41 12.15
N ALA A 44 -0.39 -5.12 12.51
CA ALA A 44 -1.63 -4.42 12.81
C ALA A 44 -2.55 -4.28 11.57
N TYR A 45 -1.99 -4.03 10.38
CA TYR A 45 -2.78 -3.98 9.15
C TYR A 45 -3.25 -5.38 8.69
N GLU A 46 -2.44 -6.42 8.87
CA GLU A 46 -2.84 -7.82 8.63
C GLU A 46 -4.01 -8.22 9.54
N ASP A 47 -3.91 -7.91 10.84
CA ASP A 47 -5.00 -8.19 11.78
C ASP A 47 -6.25 -7.35 11.45
N ALA A 48 -6.09 -6.14 10.92
CA ALA A 48 -7.20 -5.30 10.46
C ALA A 48 -7.90 -5.88 9.21
N LEU A 49 -7.14 -6.51 8.30
CA LEU A 49 -7.68 -7.22 7.13
C LEU A 49 -8.55 -8.42 7.53
N GLN A 50 -8.18 -9.10 8.62
CA GLN A 50 -8.95 -10.24 9.17
C GLN A 50 -10.17 -9.80 9.99
N ALA A 51 -10.25 -8.52 10.37
CA ALA A 51 -11.41 -7.98 11.09
C ALA A 51 -12.54 -7.61 10.12
N PRO A 52 -13.82 -7.70 10.55
CA PRO A 52 -14.94 -7.14 9.80
C PRO A 52 -14.73 -5.67 9.44
N PRO A 53 -15.37 -5.14 8.39
CA PRO A 53 -15.36 -3.71 8.10
C PRO A 53 -15.73 -2.88 9.33
N GLY A 54 -14.92 -1.85 9.60
CA GLY A 54 -15.15 -0.88 10.68
C GLY A 54 -16.00 0.28 10.20
N GLU A 55 -16.13 1.30 11.04
CA GLU A 55 -16.96 2.47 10.78
C GLU A 55 -16.26 3.51 9.91
N THR A 56 -14.92 3.48 9.84
CA THR A 56 -14.15 4.50 9.10
C THR A 56 -14.10 4.28 7.59
N GLY A 57 -14.64 3.18 7.09
CA GLY A 57 -14.66 2.85 5.66
C GLY A 57 -13.31 2.43 5.07
N VAL A 58 -12.31 2.12 5.91
CA VAL A 58 -11.00 1.62 5.44
C VAL A 58 -11.19 0.30 4.70
N LYS A 59 -10.78 0.32 3.44
CA LYS A 59 -10.96 -0.77 2.49
C LYS A 59 -9.85 -1.81 2.60
N ASN A 60 -10.14 -3.05 2.20
CA ASN A 60 -9.12 -4.10 2.19
C ASN A 60 -7.98 -3.78 1.20
N ALA A 61 -8.28 -3.14 0.06
CA ALA A 61 -7.27 -2.69 -0.90
C ALA A 61 -6.32 -1.63 -0.33
N GLU A 62 -6.84 -0.73 0.51
CA GLU A 62 -6.03 0.26 1.23
C GLU A 62 -5.08 -0.42 2.21
N LEU A 63 -5.58 -1.34 3.04
CA LEU A 63 -4.74 -2.08 3.99
C LEU A 63 -3.65 -2.88 3.29
N GLN A 64 -3.98 -3.56 2.18
CA GLN A 64 -3.01 -4.30 1.38
C GLN A 64 -1.95 -3.38 0.76
N PHE A 65 -2.34 -2.18 0.30
CA PHE A 65 -1.42 -1.17 -0.19
C PHE A 65 -0.50 -0.65 0.94
N LEU A 66 -1.04 -0.41 2.14
CA LEU A 66 -0.26 0.05 3.29
C LEU A 66 0.79 -0.98 3.72
N ILE A 67 0.47 -2.28 3.68
CA ILE A 67 1.44 -3.36 3.93
C ILE A 67 2.58 -3.30 2.90
N ALA A 68 2.26 -3.12 1.62
CA ALA A 68 3.25 -3.01 0.56
C ALA A 68 4.15 -1.76 0.72
N ASP A 69 3.56 -0.63 1.05
CA ASP A 69 4.27 0.63 1.34
C ASP A 69 5.22 0.48 2.55
N THR A 70 4.78 -0.23 3.60
CA THR A 70 5.66 -0.51 4.75
C THR A 70 6.84 -1.41 4.34
N TYR A 71 6.63 -2.45 3.53
CA TYR A 71 7.74 -3.25 3.00
C TYR A 71 8.71 -2.40 2.15
N GLU A 72 8.19 -1.46 1.37
CA GLU A 72 9.03 -0.57 0.57
C GLU A 72 9.88 0.35 1.46
N ILE A 73 9.31 0.91 2.52
CA ILE A 73 10.03 1.74 3.52
C ILE A 73 11.13 0.95 4.23
N MET A 74 10.90 -0.34 4.47
CA MET A 74 11.90 -1.26 5.02
C MET A 74 12.99 -1.65 4.01
N ASN A 75 12.92 -1.15 2.77
CA ASN A 75 13.78 -1.54 1.65
C ASN A 75 13.69 -3.04 1.31
N LEU A 76 12.59 -3.70 1.69
CA LEU A 76 12.30 -5.11 1.38
C LEU A 76 11.57 -5.20 0.04
N ARG A 77 12.30 -4.86 -1.01
CA ARG A 77 11.78 -4.59 -2.36
C ARG A 77 10.93 -5.71 -2.94
N ASP A 78 11.39 -6.96 -2.86
CA ASP A 78 10.68 -8.11 -3.42
C ASP A 78 9.32 -8.32 -2.71
N LYS A 79 9.30 -8.15 -1.38
CA LYS A 79 8.07 -8.22 -0.59
C LYS A 79 7.12 -7.05 -0.91
N ALA A 80 7.67 -5.85 -1.12
CA ALA A 80 6.89 -4.69 -1.50
C ALA A 80 6.22 -4.91 -2.86
N LEU A 81 6.96 -5.37 -3.87
CA LEU A 81 6.43 -5.70 -5.19
C LEU A 81 5.34 -6.76 -5.11
N GLU A 82 5.58 -7.87 -4.41
CA GLU A 82 4.58 -8.92 -4.20
C GLU A 82 3.29 -8.35 -3.56
N ALA A 83 3.44 -7.55 -2.50
CA ALA A 83 2.32 -6.97 -1.78
C ALA A 83 1.57 -5.90 -2.61
N TYR A 84 2.26 -5.10 -3.43
CA TYR A 84 1.62 -4.16 -4.35
C TYR A 84 0.84 -4.89 -5.43
N PHE A 85 1.39 -5.95 -6.04
CA PHE A 85 0.67 -6.73 -7.06
C PHE A 85 -0.58 -7.42 -6.52
N LYS A 86 -0.62 -7.77 -5.22
CA LYS A 86 -1.83 -8.28 -4.57
C LYS A 86 -2.99 -7.28 -4.58
N VAL A 87 -2.75 -5.98 -4.62
CA VAL A 87 -3.82 -4.95 -4.57
C VAL A 87 -4.77 -5.07 -5.77
N PRO A 88 -4.34 -4.91 -7.03
CA PRO A 88 -5.22 -5.05 -8.19
C PRO A 88 -5.66 -6.51 -8.43
N TYR A 89 -4.88 -7.49 -7.95
CA TYR A 89 -5.24 -8.91 -8.09
C TYR A 89 -6.40 -9.32 -7.19
N LEU A 90 -6.36 -8.96 -5.91
CA LEU A 90 -7.38 -9.35 -4.92
C LEU A 90 -8.58 -8.40 -4.92
N TYR A 91 -8.38 -7.14 -5.32
CA TYR A 91 -9.41 -6.10 -5.26
C TYR A 91 -9.57 -5.37 -6.60
N PRO A 92 -9.90 -6.07 -7.69
CA PRO A 92 -9.99 -5.47 -9.02
C PRO A 92 -11.06 -4.37 -9.13
N GLN A 93 -12.08 -4.39 -8.26
CA GLN A 93 -13.11 -3.35 -8.16
C GLN A 93 -12.61 -2.05 -7.52
N GLU A 94 -11.47 -2.09 -6.83
CA GLU A 94 -10.87 -0.94 -6.14
C GLU A 94 -9.82 -0.25 -7.03
N THR A 95 -10.28 0.19 -8.21
CA THR A 95 -9.45 0.74 -9.29
C THR A 95 -8.42 1.76 -8.81
N SER A 96 -8.81 2.72 -7.97
CA SER A 96 -7.90 3.77 -7.46
C SER A 96 -6.74 3.21 -6.64
N TRP A 97 -6.94 2.11 -5.91
CA TRP A 97 -5.85 1.45 -5.18
C TRP A 97 -4.97 0.61 -6.10
N GLY A 98 -5.55 -0.03 -7.12
CA GLY A 98 -4.81 -0.72 -8.17
C GLY A 98 -3.89 0.23 -8.95
N VAL A 99 -4.39 1.41 -9.32
CA VAL A 99 -3.61 2.48 -9.96
C VAL A 99 -2.41 2.88 -9.10
N LYS A 100 -2.66 3.22 -7.84
CA LYS A 100 -1.58 3.60 -6.90
C LYS A 100 -0.53 2.48 -6.78
N ALA A 101 -0.96 1.23 -6.67
CA ALA A 101 -0.06 0.09 -6.57
C ALA A 101 0.81 -0.07 -7.84
N TYR A 102 0.22 -0.02 -9.04
CA TYR A 102 0.99 -0.13 -10.28
C TYR A 102 1.96 1.04 -10.47
N LEU A 103 1.59 2.27 -10.08
CA LEU A 103 2.52 3.40 -10.11
C LEU A 103 3.73 3.20 -9.19
N ARG A 104 3.52 2.63 -7.98
CA ARG A 104 4.63 2.26 -7.09
C ARG A 104 5.49 1.16 -7.68
N VAL A 105 4.89 0.10 -8.21
CA VAL A 105 5.61 -0.98 -8.91
C VAL A 105 6.48 -0.43 -10.04
N GLY A 106 5.91 0.42 -10.92
CA GLY A 106 6.63 1.06 -12.00
C GLY A 106 7.82 1.86 -11.48
N LYS A 107 7.63 2.65 -10.41
CA LYS A 107 8.71 3.44 -9.82
C LYS A 107 9.80 2.57 -9.18
N ILE A 108 9.43 1.45 -8.54
CA ILE A 108 10.38 0.52 -7.94
C ILE A 108 11.28 -0.07 -9.02
N TYR A 109 10.71 -0.55 -10.13
CA TYR A 109 11.47 -1.12 -11.26
C TYR A 109 12.29 -0.06 -12.00
N GLU A 110 11.75 1.16 -12.16
CA GLU A 110 12.49 2.28 -12.71
C GLU A 110 13.74 2.58 -11.88
N ASN A 111 13.62 2.59 -10.55
CA ASN A 111 14.75 2.73 -9.64
C ASN A 111 15.70 1.50 -9.63
N GLN A 112 15.35 0.40 -10.30
CA GLN A 112 16.25 -0.74 -10.56
C GLN A 112 16.88 -0.69 -11.94
N GLU A 113 16.48 0.28 -12.76
CA GLU A 113 16.76 0.27 -14.19
C GLU A 113 16.22 -0.99 -14.90
N ASP A 114 15.22 -1.66 -14.29
CA ASP A 114 14.46 -2.74 -14.93
C ASP A 114 13.37 -2.12 -15.80
N TRP A 115 13.82 -1.50 -16.90
CA TRP A 115 12.98 -0.68 -17.77
C TRP A 115 11.81 -1.46 -18.37
N ASP A 116 11.98 -2.75 -18.66
CA ASP A 116 10.92 -3.60 -19.22
C ASP A 116 9.75 -3.75 -18.24
N LYS A 117 10.06 -4.03 -16.97
CA LYS A 117 9.02 -4.18 -15.94
C LYS A 117 8.44 -2.83 -15.53
N ALA A 118 9.23 -1.76 -15.52
CA ALA A 118 8.74 -0.41 -15.31
C ALA A 118 7.70 -0.02 -16.38
N VAL A 119 8.02 -0.24 -17.67
CA VAL A 119 7.11 -0.03 -18.80
C VAL A 119 5.84 -0.85 -18.63
N THR A 120 5.97 -2.14 -18.30
CA THR A 120 4.80 -3.01 -18.10
C THR A 120 3.86 -2.46 -17.04
N ALA A 121 4.38 -1.99 -15.90
CA ALA A 121 3.57 -1.46 -14.81
C ALA A 121 2.91 -0.12 -15.16
N TYR A 122 3.64 0.80 -15.80
CA TYR A 122 3.05 2.06 -16.25
C TYR A 122 2.01 1.86 -17.36
N GLN A 123 2.22 0.90 -18.28
CA GLN A 123 1.24 0.55 -19.29
C GLN A 123 -0.07 0.08 -18.67
N LYS A 124 -0.03 -0.72 -17.58
CA LYS A 124 -1.24 -1.10 -16.85
C LYS A 124 -2.05 0.10 -16.38
N VAL A 125 -1.41 1.18 -15.95
CA VAL A 125 -2.12 2.41 -15.53
C VAL A 125 -2.62 3.19 -16.75
N ALA A 126 -1.85 3.26 -17.83
CA ALA A 126 -2.27 3.91 -19.07
C ALA A 126 -3.54 3.26 -19.65
N ASP A 127 -3.60 1.92 -19.68
CA ASP A 127 -4.72 1.14 -20.21
C ASP A 127 -6.02 1.32 -19.41
N MET A 128 -5.93 1.75 -18.16
CA MET A 128 -7.09 1.96 -17.28
C MET A 128 -7.88 3.23 -17.61
N ASN A 129 -7.35 4.13 -18.45
CA ASN A 129 -7.99 5.40 -18.85
C ASN A 129 -8.49 6.25 -17.67
N VAL A 130 -7.66 6.38 -16.63
CA VAL A 130 -7.89 7.21 -15.44
C VAL A 130 -7.08 8.51 -15.52
N GLU A 131 -7.27 9.44 -14.58
CA GLU A 131 -6.52 10.70 -14.53
C GLU A 131 -5.00 10.45 -14.50
N GLU A 132 -4.56 9.45 -13.72
CA GLU A 132 -3.16 9.07 -13.60
C GLU A 132 -2.59 8.41 -14.85
N SER A 133 -3.42 8.03 -15.84
CA SER A 133 -2.95 7.50 -17.12
C SER A 133 -2.06 8.51 -17.85
N LYS A 134 -2.35 9.81 -17.72
CA LYS A 134 -1.49 10.87 -18.30
C LYS A 134 -0.08 10.83 -17.71
N PHE A 135 0.02 10.73 -16.38
CA PHE A 135 1.31 10.61 -15.71
C PHE A 135 2.04 9.33 -16.13
N ALA A 136 1.33 8.21 -16.23
CA ALA A 136 1.91 6.95 -16.67
C ALA A 136 2.46 7.03 -18.11
N LEU A 137 1.75 7.67 -19.04
CA LEU A 137 2.20 7.92 -20.41
C LEU A 137 3.46 8.80 -20.45
N GLU A 138 3.52 9.88 -19.65
CA GLU A 138 4.72 10.71 -19.54
C GLU A 138 5.93 9.92 -19.01
N ARG A 139 5.72 9.00 -18.06
CA ARG A 139 6.78 8.10 -17.59
C ARG A 139 7.21 7.10 -18.66
N LEU A 140 6.27 6.54 -19.43
CA LEU A 140 6.58 5.63 -20.55
C LEU A 140 7.45 6.33 -21.60
N ASP A 141 7.09 7.55 -21.99
CA ASP A 141 7.88 8.35 -22.93
C ASP A 141 9.29 8.60 -22.37
N TRP A 142 9.40 8.98 -21.10
CA TRP A 142 10.69 9.19 -20.46
C TRP A 142 11.55 7.92 -20.43
N VAL A 143 10.99 6.76 -20.06
CA VAL A 143 11.73 5.49 -20.04
C VAL A 143 12.20 5.11 -21.44
N SER A 144 11.38 5.32 -22.48
CA SER A 144 11.75 5.03 -23.86
C SER A 144 12.98 5.82 -24.34
N GLN A 145 13.14 7.06 -23.87
CA GLN A 145 14.25 7.95 -24.26
C GLN A 145 15.53 7.75 -23.46
N ASN A 146 15.45 7.08 -22.30
CA ASN A 146 16.56 6.95 -21.35
C ASN A 146 17.02 5.50 -21.16
N ARG A 147 16.24 4.51 -21.60
CA ARG A 147 16.66 3.11 -21.61
C ARG A 147 17.88 2.92 -22.52
N GLY A 148 19.00 2.47 -21.94
CA GLY A 148 20.22 2.10 -22.68
C GLY A 148 21.21 3.25 -22.94
N LYS A 149 21.05 4.39 -22.26
CA LYS A 149 22.11 5.40 -22.11
C LYS A 149 22.91 5.13 -20.85
#